data_AF-A0A7X6KUA9-F1
#
_entry.id   AF-A0A7X6KUA9-F1
#
_cell.length_a   1.000
_cell.length_b   1.000
_cell.length_c   1.000
_cell.angle_alpha   90.00
_cell.angle_beta   90.00
_cell.angle_gamma   90.00
#
_symmetry.space_group_name_H-M   'P 1'
#
loop_
_entity.id
_entity.type
_entity.pdbx_description
1 polymer ?
#
loop_
_entity_poly.entity_id
_entity_poly.type
_entity_poly.pdbx_seq_one_letter_code
_entity_poly.pdbx_strand_id
1 'polypeptide(L)'
;MAELSSPYDGAVITVPDDLVDRYTAAGWVSGKKPAETPQDGAPKGNASREAWAEYADSLGVEYPAEAKQKEIRAAVEAAQKPAETPQDGADTGETGSNNE
;
A
#
# COMPACT_ATOMS: atom_id res chain seq x y z
N MET A 1 -7.19 -24.09 21.22
CA MET A 1 -6.33 -24.13 20.03
C MET A 1 -6.11 -22.69 19.60
N ALA A 2 -4.89 -22.30 19.28
CA ALA A 2 -4.53 -20.97 18.85
C ALA A 2 -4.03 -20.99 17.39
N GLU A 3 -4.25 -19.89 16.68
CA GLU A 3 -3.72 -19.67 15.34
C GLU A 3 -2.43 -18.88 15.45
N LEU A 4 -1.34 -19.41 14.87
CA LEU A 4 -0.03 -18.79 14.88
C LEU A 4 0.46 -18.57 13.45
N SER A 5 1.07 -17.41 13.21
CA SER A 5 1.70 -17.04 11.93
C SER A 5 3.21 -17.25 11.98
N SER A 6 3.73 -17.88 10.93
CA SER A 6 5.17 -18.05 10.70
C SER A 6 5.82 -16.71 10.37
N PRO A 7 6.92 -16.34 11.04
CA PRO A 7 7.65 -15.10 10.73
C PRO A 7 8.41 -15.15 9.39
N TYR A 8 8.57 -16.34 8.80
CA TYR A 8 9.39 -16.52 7.60
C TYR A 8 8.59 -16.41 6.29
N ASP A 9 7.35 -16.90 6.29
CA ASP A 9 6.53 -17.06 5.08
C ASP A 9 5.09 -16.54 5.28
N GLY A 10 4.71 -16.15 6.50
CA GLY A 10 3.35 -15.70 6.81
C GLY A 10 2.30 -16.81 6.91
N ALA A 11 2.68 -18.07 6.66
CA ALA A 11 1.80 -19.23 6.80
C ALA A 11 1.17 -19.31 8.20
N VAL A 12 -0.15 -19.52 8.24
CA VAL A 12 -0.94 -19.68 9.47
C VAL A 12 -1.13 -21.16 9.77
N ILE A 13 -0.82 -21.57 11.00
CA ILE A 13 -1.08 -22.93 11.50
C ILE A 13 -1.98 -22.89 12.73
N THR A 14 -2.74 -23.96 12.93
CA THR A 14 -3.51 -24.17 14.16
C THR A 14 -2.70 -25.05 15.10
N VAL A 15 -2.40 -24.55 16.30
CA VAL A 15 -1.68 -25.28 17.34
C VAL A 15 -2.52 -25.43 18.61
N PRO A 16 -2.39 -26.53 19.36
CA PRO A 16 -2.95 -26.63 20.71
C PRO A 16 -2.27 -25.62 21.65
N ASP A 17 -3.02 -25.12 22.65
CA ASP A 17 -2.55 -24.07 23.59
C ASP A 17 -1.25 -24.44 24.32
N ASP A 18 -1.05 -25.72 24.63
CA ASP A 18 0.18 -26.22 25.28
C ASP A 18 1.44 -25.99 24.42
N LEU A 19 1.29 -25.91 23.10
CA LEU A 19 2.41 -25.67 22.18
C LEU A 19 2.59 -24.19 21.83
N VAL A 20 1.66 -23.31 22.22
CA VAL A 20 1.71 -21.88 21.85
C VAL A 20 2.98 -21.23 22.38
N ASP A 21 3.32 -21.43 23.64
CA ASP A 21 4.52 -20.87 24.26
C ASP A 21 5.80 -21.27 23.50
N ARG A 22 5.90 -22.56 23.13
CA ARG A 22 7.04 -23.08 22.37
C ARG A 22 7.17 -22.45 20.99
N TYR A 23 6.06 -22.28 20.29
CA TYR A 23 6.06 -21.68 18.97
C TYR A 23 6.31 -20.17 19.05
N THR A 24 5.77 -19.48 20.05
CA THR A 24 6.05 -18.06 20.29
C THR A 24 7.51 -17.81 20.69
N ALA A 25 8.11 -18.70 21.50
CA ALA A 25 9.55 -18.66 21.79
C ALA A 25 10.41 -18.91 20.54
N ALA A 26 9.89 -19.64 19.55
CA ALA A 26 10.52 -19.82 18.24
C ALA A 26 10.24 -18.66 17.27
N GLY A 27 9.60 -17.58 17.73
CA GLY A 27 9.31 -16.37 16.94
C GLY A 27 8.00 -16.40 16.17
N TRP A 28 7.14 -17.39 16.40
CA TRP A 28 5.78 -17.39 15.82
C TRP A 28 4.89 -16.39 16.54
N VAL A 29 4.13 -15.63 15.77
CA VAL A 29 3.28 -14.57 16.33
C VAL A 29 1.83 -15.03 16.40
N SER A 30 1.19 -14.77 17.54
CA SER A 30 -0.26 -14.93 17.70
C SER A 30 -0.96 -13.87 16.88
N GLY A 31 -1.24 -14.22 15.63
CA GLY A 31 -1.84 -13.34 14.63
C GLY A 31 -3.00 -14.06 13.98
N LYS A 32 -4.22 -13.64 14.33
CA LYS A 32 -5.41 -13.88 13.52
C LYS A 32 -5.07 -13.35 12.13
N LYS A 33 -4.98 -14.24 11.14
CA LYS A 33 -4.67 -14.00 9.71
C LYS A 33 -4.20 -12.56 9.46
N PRO A 34 -2.89 -12.27 9.24
CA PRO A 34 -2.55 -10.97 8.72
C PRO A 34 -3.43 -10.76 7.49
N ALA A 35 -4.27 -9.70 7.53
CA ALA A 35 -4.88 -9.19 6.31
C ALA A 35 -3.77 -9.20 5.28
N GLU A 36 -4.04 -9.90 4.18
CA GLU A 36 -3.08 -10.22 3.12
C GLU A 36 -2.05 -9.11 3.03
N THR A 37 -0.80 -9.43 3.39
CA THR A 37 0.32 -8.50 3.37
C THR A 37 0.14 -7.57 2.17
N PRO A 38 0.01 -6.24 2.34
CA PRO A 38 0.01 -5.35 1.18
C PRO A 38 1.32 -5.67 0.47
N GLN A 39 1.22 -6.32 -0.69
CA GLN A 39 2.39 -6.63 -1.51
C GLN A 39 3.17 -5.34 -1.61
N ASP A 40 4.46 -5.42 -1.33
CA ASP A 40 5.46 -4.36 -1.35
C ASP A 40 5.43 -3.58 -2.68
N GLY A 41 4.46 -2.66 -2.82
CA GLY A 41 4.13 -1.96 -4.06
C GLY A 41 2.66 -1.60 -4.20
N ALA A 42 2.39 -0.46 -4.85
CA ALA A 42 1.03 -0.01 -5.12
C ALA A 42 0.18 -1.14 -5.73
N PRO A 43 -1.09 -1.31 -5.29
CA PRO A 43 -1.99 -2.31 -5.84
C PRO A 43 -2.03 -2.24 -7.37
N LYS A 44 -1.90 -3.40 -8.04
CA LYS A 44 -1.89 -3.46 -9.51
C LYS A 44 -3.24 -2.98 -10.05
N GLY A 45 -3.30 -2.31 -11.21
CA GLY A 45 -4.47 -1.52 -11.66
C GLY A 45 -5.88 -2.16 -11.64
N ASN A 46 -6.01 -3.48 -11.50
CA ASN A 46 -7.29 -4.21 -11.30
C ASN A 46 -7.50 -4.74 -9.88
N ALA A 47 -6.70 -4.31 -8.90
CA ALA A 47 -6.86 -4.70 -7.51
C ALA A 47 -8.18 -4.15 -6.95
N SER A 48 -8.77 -4.90 -6.01
CA SER A 48 -10.03 -4.55 -5.39
C SER A 48 -10.00 -3.16 -4.73
N ARG A 49 -11.18 -2.56 -4.61
CA ARG A 49 -11.38 -1.30 -3.88
C ARG A 49 -10.74 -1.34 -2.48
N GLU A 50 -10.91 -2.45 -1.77
CA GLU A 50 -10.36 -2.67 -0.43
C GLU A 50 -8.82 -2.59 -0.43
N ALA A 51 -8.15 -3.20 -1.41
CA ALA A 51 -6.69 -3.12 -1.53
C ALA A 51 -6.19 -1.68 -1.78
N TRP A 52 -6.93 -0.89 -2.56
CA TRP A 52 -6.63 0.55 -2.73
C TRP A 52 -6.92 1.35 -1.47
N ALA A 53 -7.97 1.01 -0.72
CA ALA A 53 -8.35 1.65 0.54
C ALA A 53 -7.30 1.41 1.63
N GLU A 54 -6.82 0.17 1.79
CA GLU A 54 -5.75 -0.18 2.73
C GLU A 54 -4.41 0.49 2.35
N TYR A 55 -4.10 0.57 1.05
CA TYR A 55 -2.92 1.27 0.58
C TYR A 55 -3.02 2.80 0.80
N ALA A 56 -4.20 3.38 0.59
CA ALA A 56 -4.46 4.79 0.89
C ALA A 56 -4.35 5.09 2.39
N ASP A 57 -4.91 4.23 3.25
CA ASP A 57 -4.81 4.33 4.71
C ASP A 57 -3.35 4.22 5.19
N SER A 58 -2.59 3.28 4.61
CA SER A 58 -1.15 3.13 4.88
C SER A 58 -0.33 4.37 4.51
N LEU A 59 -0.78 5.14 3.51
CA LEU A 59 -0.16 6.40 3.10
C LEU A 59 -0.72 7.62 3.85
N GLY A 60 -1.77 7.45 4.68
CA GLY A 60 -2.48 8.54 5.33
C GLY A 60 -3.31 9.41 4.37
N VAL A 61 -3.72 8.86 3.23
CA VAL A 61 -4.54 9.55 2.23
C VAL A 61 -6.01 9.40 2.59
N GLU A 62 -6.70 10.52 2.83
CA GLU A 62 -8.15 10.51 3.03
C GLU A 62 -8.89 10.26 1.71
N TYR A 63 -9.87 9.36 1.75
CA TYR A 63 -10.77 9.08 0.63
C TYR A 63 -12.22 8.91 1.12
N PRO A 64 -13.22 9.21 0.28
CA PRO A 64 -14.62 8.99 0.64
C PRO A 64 -14.92 7.52 0.93
N ALA A 65 -15.68 7.23 1.98
CA ALA A 65 -16.11 5.87 2.33
C ALA A 65 -17.02 5.20 1.27
N GLU A 66 -17.46 5.95 0.25
CA GLU A 66 -18.24 5.46 -0.90
C GLU A 66 -17.43 5.52 -2.21
N ALA A 67 -16.17 5.97 -2.15
CA ALA A 67 -15.31 6.15 -3.31
C ALA A 67 -15.07 4.83 -4.01
N LYS A 68 -15.20 4.81 -5.34
CA LYS A 68 -14.88 3.64 -6.15
C LYS A 68 -13.37 3.43 -6.18
N GLN A 69 -12.95 2.20 -6.49
CA GLN A 69 -11.54 1.82 -6.66
C GLN A 69 -10.73 2.87 -7.45
N LYS A 70 -11.28 3.37 -8.57
CA LYS A 70 -10.66 4.40 -9.40
C LYS A 70 -10.45 5.75 -8.70
N GLU A 71 -11.33 6.11 -7.77
CA GLU A 71 -11.28 7.37 -7.03
C GLU A 71 -10.25 7.29 -5.90
N ILE A 72 -10.22 6.15 -5.19
CA ILE A 72 -9.21 5.88 -4.16
C ILE A 72 -7.81 5.84 -4.80
N ARG A 73 -7.68 5.15 -5.94
CA ARG A 73 -6.46 5.15 -6.75
C ARG A 73 -6.02 6.56 -7.15
N ALA A 74 -6.93 7.38 -7.64
CA ALA A 74 -6.62 8.75 -8.05
C ALA A 74 -6.16 9.60 -6.86
N ALA A 75 -6.78 9.45 -5.69
CA ALA A 75 -6.37 10.14 -4.46
C ALA A 75 -4.96 9.71 -4.02
N VAL A 76 -4.68 8.41 -4.07
CA VAL A 76 -3.37 7.83 -3.79
C VAL A 76 -2.30 8.32 -4.77
N GLU A 77 -2.57 8.32 -6.07
CA GLU A 77 -1.64 8.84 -7.09
C GLU A 77 -1.42 10.34 -6.92
N ALA A 78 -2.46 11.12 -6.57
CA ALA A 78 -2.34 12.55 -6.31
C ALA A 78 -1.49 12.84 -5.07
N ALA A 79 -1.62 12.04 -4.01
CA ALA A 79 -0.82 12.19 -2.79
C ALA A 79 0.64 11.73 -2.97
N GLN A 80 0.87 10.66 -3.75
CA GLN A 80 2.21 10.17 -4.07
C GLN A 80 2.93 10.96 -5.14
N LYS A 81 2.22 11.82 -5.88
CA LYS A 81 2.79 12.80 -6.79
C LYS A 81 2.90 14.11 -6.00
N PRO A 82 3.89 14.28 -5.10
CA PRO A 82 4.12 15.57 -4.51
C PRO A 82 4.31 16.54 -5.68
N ALA A 83 3.67 17.70 -5.58
CA ALA A 83 3.89 18.79 -6.49
C ALA A 83 5.39 18.99 -6.66
N GLU A 84 5.94 18.48 -7.76
CA GLU A 84 7.13 19.03 -8.37
C GLU A 84 6.73 20.44 -8.77
N THR A 85 6.99 21.36 -7.84
CA THR A 85 7.23 22.79 -8.00
C THR A 85 6.24 23.61 -8.85
N PRO A 86 5.74 24.76 -8.37
CA PRO A 86 5.24 25.77 -9.29
C PRO A 86 6.35 26.07 -10.31
N GLN A 87 6.13 25.69 -11.56
CA GLN A 87 6.93 26.12 -12.69
C GLN A 87 6.61 27.60 -12.93
N ASP A 88 7.09 28.44 -12.00
CA ASP A 88 7.31 29.87 -12.22
C ASP A 88 8.43 29.95 -13.26
N GLY A 89 7.98 29.91 -14.51
CA GLY A 89 8.78 29.85 -15.72
C GLY A 89 7.88 30.22 -16.88
N ALA A 90 7.07 31.26 -16.69
CA ALA A 90 6.59 32.04 -17.79
C ALA A 90 7.79 32.73 -18.43
N ASP A 91 8.34 32.14 -19.49
CA ASP A 91 8.83 32.91 -20.63
C ASP A 91 8.57 32.12 -21.92
N THR A 92 7.34 32.32 -22.40
CA THR A 92 7.00 32.28 -23.81
C THR A 92 7.97 33.14 -24.63
N GLY A 93 8.65 32.54 -25.60
CA GLY A 93 9.39 33.29 -26.62
C GLY A 93 10.15 32.33 -27.53
N GLU A 94 9.48 31.68 -28.49
CA GLU A 94 9.37 32.24 -29.83
C GLU A 94 10.69 32.11 -30.64
N THR A 95 10.66 31.15 -31.55
CA THR A 95 11.32 31.07 -32.86
C THR A 95 12.74 31.64 -33.04
N GLY A 96 13.64 30.77 -33.52
CA GLY A 96 14.94 31.19 -34.07
C GLY A 96 15.50 30.17 -35.04
N SER A 97 14.89 30.11 -36.22
CA SER A 97 15.48 29.52 -37.43
C SER A 97 16.87 30.12 -37.73
N ASN A 98 17.69 29.31 -38.43
CA ASN A 98 18.70 29.69 -39.41
C ASN A 98 20.06 30.33 -39.00
N ASN A 99 21.11 29.58 -39.36
CA ASN A 99 22.24 29.96 -40.24
C ASN A 99 23.32 30.92 -39.71
N GLU A 100 24.54 30.38 -39.52
CA GLU A 100 25.75 30.84 -40.23
C GLU A 100 26.80 29.72 -40.36
#